data_AF-A0AAQ3QDJ1-F1
#
_entry.id   AF-A0AAQ3QDJ1-F1
#
_cell.length_a   1.000
_cell.length_b   1.000
_cell.length_c   1.000
_cell.angle_alpha   90.00
_cell.angle_beta   90.00
_cell.angle_gamma   90.00
#
_symmetry.space_group_name_H-M   'P 1'
#
loop_
_entity.id
_entity.type
_entity.pdbx_description
1 polymer ?
#
loop_
_entity_poly.entity_id
_entity_poly.type
_entity_poly.pdbx_seq_one_letter_code
_entity_poly.pdbx_strand_id
1 'polypeptide(L)'
;MKATFFMTYIMVDGWAGIASEILRLKPLVIYHLKNMFLVKTERDRENAMDPGSIGLPENLPSLQLYFLLGLVYAVVTPVLLPFIVVFFAFAFLVYRHQIINVYNQEYESAGAFWPHVHGRIVASLLIAQLLLLGLLSTKKAASSTPLLIILPILTIWFHRYCKTRFESAFRKYPLEEAMEKDIMERASEPNLDLKAYLADAYLHPIFHSFDDVEEKVEIRVDKDQAHVFSPSRSEISSDSPHHYVYHYEFEA
;
A
#
# COMPACT_ATOMS: atom_id res chain seq x y z
N MET A 1 25.39 5.79 -23.77
CA MET A 1 24.42 6.41 -24.71
C MET A 1 22.97 6.25 -24.27
N LYS A 2 22.48 5.05 -23.89
CA LYS A 2 21.06 4.88 -23.48
C LYS A 2 20.72 5.41 -22.08
N ALA A 3 21.69 5.54 -21.17
CA ALA A 3 21.46 6.06 -19.81
C ALA A 3 20.86 7.48 -19.79
N THR A 4 21.23 8.35 -20.73
CA THR A 4 20.71 9.72 -20.81
C THR A 4 19.20 9.74 -21.08
N PHE A 5 18.71 8.86 -21.95
CA PHE A 5 17.27 8.70 -22.20
C PHE A 5 16.53 8.28 -20.93
N PHE A 6 17.09 7.33 -20.16
CA PHE A 6 16.48 6.89 -18.91
C PHE A 6 16.51 7.97 -17.83
N MET A 7 17.54 8.80 -17.76
CA MET A 7 17.57 9.97 -16.86
C MET A 7 16.45 10.96 -17.21
N THR A 8 16.30 11.33 -18.49
CA THR A 8 15.20 12.21 -18.91
C THR A 8 13.83 11.59 -18.70
N TYR A 9 13.71 10.27 -18.89
CA TYR A 9 12.47 9.54 -18.62
C TYR A 9 12.09 9.59 -17.13
N ILE A 10 13.02 9.34 -16.20
CA ILE A 10 12.76 9.44 -14.76
C ILE A 10 12.36 10.87 -14.37
N MET A 11 13.00 11.89 -14.94
CA MET A 11 12.65 13.29 -14.65
C MET A 11 11.25 13.65 -15.11
N VAL A 12 10.88 13.26 -16.34
CA VAL A 12 9.59 13.62 -16.93
C VAL A 12 8.47 12.76 -16.35
N ASP A 13 8.57 11.45 -16.46
CA ASP A 13 7.52 10.52 -16.05
C ASP A 13 7.49 10.35 -14.52
N GLY A 14 8.66 10.23 -13.90
CA GLY A 14 8.76 10.03 -12.46
C GLY A 14 8.50 11.30 -11.66
N TRP A 15 9.36 12.32 -11.81
CA TRP A 15 9.24 13.52 -10.97
C TRP A 15 8.01 14.35 -11.31
N ALA A 16 7.77 14.64 -12.60
CA ALA A 16 6.60 15.42 -12.99
C ALA A 16 5.30 14.63 -12.81
N GLY A 17 5.32 13.29 -12.97
CA GLY A 17 4.17 12.43 -12.68
C GLY A 17 3.74 12.50 -11.22
N ILE A 18 4.68 12.34 -10.28
CA ILE A 18 4.38 12.45 -8.84
C ILE A 18 3.97 13.89 -8.46
N ALA A 19 4.57 14.91 -9.08
CA ALA A 19 4.16 16.30 -8.88
C ALA A 19 2.75 16.59 -9.47
N SER A 20 2.33 15.87 -10.50
CA SER A 20 0.97 15.94 -11.02
C SER A 20 -0.02 15.20 -10.12
N GLU A 21 0.42 14.12 -9.45
CA GLU A 21 -0.43 13.34 -8.56
C GLU A 21 -0.86 14.17 -7.34
N ILE A 22 0.00 15.02 -6.79
CA ILE A 22 -0.40 15.89 -5.66
C ILE A 22 -1.52 16.89 -6.04
N LEU A 23 -1.53 17.36 -7.30
CA LEU A 23 -2.56 18.28 -7.80
C LEU A 23 -3.88 17.58 -8.11
N ARG A 24 -3.87 16.26 -8.34
CA ARG A 24 -5.04 15.45 -8.71
C ARG A 24 -5.89 16.10 -9.80
N LEU A 25 -5.25 16.48 -10.92
CA LEU A 25 -5.90 17.23 -12.00
C LEU A 25 -7.17 16.56 -12.54
N LYS A 26 -7.15 15.23 -12.69
CA LYS A 26 -8.30 14.47 -13.22
C LYS A 26 -9.52 14.54 -12.29
N PRO A 27 -9.44 14.15 -10.99
CA PRO A 27 -10.55 14.34 -10.04
C PRO A 27 -11.00 15.80 -9.93
N LEU A 28 -10.06 16.75 -9.91
CA LEU A 28 -10.37 18.17 -9.75
C LEU A 28 -11.24 18.71 -10.90
N VAL A 29 -10.90 18.38 -12.15
CA VAL A 29 -11.66 18.79 -13.33
C VAL A 29 -13.03 18.11 -13.37
N ILE A 30 -13.09 16.80 -13.08
CA ILE A 30 -14.35 16.05 -13.05
C ILE A 30 -15.28 16.60 -11.97
N TYR A 31 -14.76 16.92 -10.80
CA TYR A 31 -15.54 17.52 -9.70
C TYR A 31 -16.18 18.84 -10.12
N HIS A 32 -15.41 19.77 -10.69
CA HIS A 32 -15.96 21.06 -11.13
C HIS A 32 -16.99 20.90 -12.26
N LEU A 33 -16.77 19.95 -13.18
CA LEU A 33 -17.73 19.66 -14.24
C LEU A 33 -19.04 19.07 -13.69
N LYS A 34 -18.95 18.10 -12.77
CA LYS A 34 -20.12 17.54 -12.08
C LYS A 34 -20.85 18.61 -11.28
N ASN A 35 -20.13 19.44 -10.54
CA ASN A 35 -20.71 20.51 -9.73
C ASN A 35 -21.44 21.56 -10.58
N MET A 36 -20.94 21.86 -11.78
CA MET A 36 -21.58 22.82 -12.68
C MET A 36 -22.85 22.28 -13.34
N PHE A 37 -22.87 20.99 -13.74
CA PHE A 37 -23.91 20.46 -14.62
C PHE A 37 -24.87 19.45 -13.97
N LEU A 38 -24.43 18.71 -12.94
CA LEU A 38 -25.12 17.51 -12.43
C LEU A 38 -25.55 17.63 -10.96
N VAL A 39 -24.84 18.40 -10.14
CA VAL A 39 -25.12 18.51 -8.70
C VAL A 39 -26.35 19.40 -8.47
N LYS A 40 -27.39 18.84 -7.83
CA LYS A 40 -28.59 19.56 -7.39
C LYS A 40 -28.82 19.49 -5.89
N THR A 41 -28.37 18.42 -5.24
CA THR A 41 -28.54 18.18 -3.81
C THR A 41 -27.18 18.02 -3.10
N GLU A 42 -27.16 18.17 -1.77
CA GLU A 42 -25.95 17.94 -0.96
C GLU A 42 -25.40 16.51 -1.10
N ARG A 43 -26.29 15.51 -1.23
CA ARG A 43 -25.90 14.11 -1.48
C ARG A 43 -25.21 13.94 -2.84
N ASP A 44 -25.64 14.67 -3.86
CA ASP A 44 -24.97 14.64 -5.17
C ASP A 44 -23.56 15.25 -5.10
N ARG A 45 -23.35 16.23 -4.20
CA ARG A 45 -22.04 16.84 -3.97
C ARG A 45 -21.08 15.87 -3.29
N GLU A 46 -21.55 15.11 -2.31
CA GLU A 46 -20.77 14.05 -1.66
C GLU A 46 -20.35 12.97 -2.67
N ASN A 47 -21.28 12.51 -3.51
CA ASN A 47 -20.99 11.57 -4.60
C ASN A 47 -20.01 12.14 -5.65
N ALA A 48 -19.97 13.47 -5.82
CA ALA A 48 -19.01 14.11 -6.71
C ALA A 48 -17.61 14.26 -6.09
N MET A 49 -17.51 14.27 -4.75
CA MET A 49 -16.26 14.38 -3.99
C MET A 49 -15.50 13.06 -3.83
N ASP A 50 -16.00 11.95 -4.38
CA ASP A 50 -15.32 10.65 -4.28
C ASP A 50 -13.90 10.71 -4.85
N PRO A 51 -12.86 10.54 -4.00
CA PRO A 51 -11.49 10.56 -4.42
C PRO A 51 -11.09 9.27 -5.15
N GLY A 52 -11.78 8.15 -4.94
CA GLY A 52 -11.35 6.83 -5.40
C GLY A 52 -10.12 6.30 -4.64
N SER A 53 -9.65 5.14 -5.07
CA SER A 53 -8.50 4.44 -4.49
C SER A 53 -7.15 4.81 -5.12
N ILE A 54 -6.06 4.36 -4.49
CA ILE A 54 -4.67 4.64 -4.91
C ILE A 54 -4.31 4.05 -6.28
N GLY A 55 -5.12 3.18 -6.89
CA GLY A 55 -4.76 2.54 -8.17
C GLY A 55 -3.49 1.68 -8.05
N LEU A 56 -3.48 0.73 -7.11
CA LEU A 56 -2.36 -0.22 -6.96
C LEU A 56 -1.99 -0.94 -8.28
N PRO A 57 -2.92 -1.37 -9.13
CA PRO A 57 -2.60 -2.06 -10.38
C PRO A 57 -1.77 -1.20 -11.36
N GLU A 58 -1.99 0.12 -11.39
CA GLU A 58 -1.32 1.05 -12.30
C GLU A 58 0.00 1.55 -11.71
N ASN A 59 0.02 1.88 -10.41
CA ASN A 59 1.16 2.52 -9.77
C ASN A 59 2.27 1.53 -9.40
N LEU A 60 1.92 0.32 -8.98
CA LEU A 60 2.89 -0.67 -8.51
C LEU A 60 3.86 -1.15 -9.61
N PRO A 61 3.43 -1.43 -10.86
CA PRO A 61 4.35 -1.76 -11.95
C PRO A 61 5.31 -0.62 -12.30
N SER A 62 4.84 0.63 -12.25
CA SER A 62 5.65 1.82 -12.53
C SER A 62 6.77 1.98 -11.50
N LEU A 63 6.46 1.80 -10.21
CA LEU A 63 7.47 1.79 -9.14
C LEU A 63 8.50 0.66 -9.34
N GLN A 64 8.06 -0.52 -9.76
CA GLN A 64 8.94 -1.66 -10.04
C GLN A 64 9.85 -1.42 -11.24
N LEU A 65 9.39 -0.68 -12.26
CA LEU A 65 10.23 -0.30 -13.39
C LEU A 65 11.40 0.59 -12.95
N TYR A 66 11.14 1.60 -12.12
CA TYR A 66 12.20 2.46 -11.60
C TYR A 66 13.16 1.68 -10.69
N PHE A 67 12.65 0.74 -9.90
CA PHE A 67 13.48 -0.14 -9.08
C PHE A 67 14.40 -1.04 -9.92
N LEU A 68 13.86 -1.68 -10.97
CA LEU A 68 14.64 -2.44 -11.95
C LEU A 68 15.73 -1.58 -12.59
N LEU A 69 15.36 -0.39 -13.04
CA LEU A 69 16.28 0.55 -13.67
C LEU A 69 17.42 0.94 -12.73
N GLY A 70 17.10 1.17 -11.45
CA GLY A 70 18.08 1.42 -10.40
C GLY A 70 19.05 0.27 -10.22
N LEU A 71 18.57 -0.96 -10.11
CA LEU A 71 19.43 -2.14 -9.97
C LEU A 71 20.34 -2.37 -11.18
N VAL A 72 19.80 -2.25 -12.40
CA VAL A 72 20.56 -2.47 -13.64
C VAL A 72 21.64 -1.40 -13.82
N TYR A 73 21.31 -0.12 -13.59
CA TYR A 73 22.24 0.98 -13.82
C TYR A 73 23.12 1.32 -12.62
N ALA A 74 22.87 0.76 -11.42
CA ALA A 74 23.71 0.97 -10.24
C ALA A 74 25.20 0.71 -10.51
N VAL A 75 25.51 -0.37 -11.24
CA VAL A 75 26.88 -0.77 -11.56
C VAL A 75 27.38 -0.12 -12.86
N VAL A 76 26.48 0.14 -13.81
CA VAL A 76 26.86 0.62 -15.16
C VAL A 76 27.03 2.14 -15.21
N THR A 77 26.14 2.89 -14.58
CA THR A 77 26.13 4.36 -14.59
C THR A 77 25.55 4.87 -13.27
N PRO A 78 26.37 4.98 -12.21
CA PRO A 78 25.91 5.32 -10.86
C PRO A 78 25.32 6.73 -10.76
N VAL A 79 25.60 7.61 -11.73
CA VAL A 79 25.02 8.95 -11.84
C VAL A 79 23.48 8.91 -11.96
N LEU A 80 22.90 7.79 -12.39
CA LEU A 80 21.44 7.63 -12.47
C LEU A 80 20.78 7.39 -11.09
N LEU A 81 21.52 6.86 -10.10
CA LEU A 81 20.98 6.49 -8.79
C LEU A 81 20.43 7.69 -7.99
N PRO A 82 21.13 8.85 -7.89
CA PRO A 82 20.58 10.02 -7.21
C PRO A 82 19.19 10.43 -7.73
N PHE A 83 18.96 10.34 -9.04
CA PHE A 83 17.67 10.69 -9.64
C PHE A 83 16.54 9.75 -9.19
N ILE A 84 16.83 8.46 -9.09
CA ILE A 84 15.89 7.44 -8.59
C ILE A 84 15.64 7.62 -7.09
N VAL A 85 16.68 7.90 -6.30
CA VAL A 85 16.53 8.12 -4.85
C VAL A 85 15.66 9.34 -4.59
N VAL A 86 15.90 10.45 -5.32
CA VAL A 86 15.04 11.65 -5.23
C VAL A 86 13.61 11.33 -5.64
N PHE A 87 13.42 10.54 -6.71
CA PHE A 87 12.09 10.08 -7.12
C PHE A 87 11.38 9.31 -5.99
N PHE A 88 12.03 8.31 -5.39
CA PHE A 88 11.41 7.52 -4.30
C PHE A 88 11.15 8.35 -3.05
N ALA A 89 12.04 9.29 -2.70
CA ALA A 89 11.83 10.19 -1.59
C ALA A 89 10.60 11.08 -1.81
N PHE A 90 10.46 11.64 -3.02
CA PHE A 90 9.33 12.49 -3.37
C PHE A 90 8.03 11.68 -3.45
N ALA A 91 8.05 10.50 -4.08
CA ALA A 91 6.94 9.58 -4.12
C ALA A 91 6.48 9.16 -2.72
N PHE A 92 7.40 8.86 -1.80
CA PHE A 92 7.07 8.54 -0.42
C PHE A 92 6.32 9.67 0.27
N LEU A 93 6.81 10.91 0.17
CA LEU A 93 6.17 12.07 0.79
C LEU A 93 4.77 12.33 0.22
N VAL A 94 4.64 12.31 -1.11
CA VAL A 94 3.37 12.58 -1.80
C VAL A 94 2.36 11.47 -1.52
N TYR A 95 2.70 10.20 -1.73
CA TYR A 95 1.76 9.11 -1.47
C TYR A 95 1.39 9.01 0.00
N ARG A 96 2.32 9.25 0.93
CA ARG A 96 1.98 9.30 2.37
C ARG A 96 0.96 10.41 2.65
N HIS A 97 1.13 11.60 2.09
CA HIS A 97 0.17 12.68 2.24
C HIS A 97 -1.21 12.32 1.65
N GLN A 98 -1.22 11.72 0.45
CA GLN A 98 -2.47 11.37 -0.23
C GLN A 98 -3.22 10.22 0.45
N ILE A 99 -2.52 9.21 0.97
CA ILE A 99 -3.12 8.10 1.72
C ILE A 99 -3.81 8.61 3.00
N ILE A 100 -3.22 9.59 3.68
CA ILE A 100 -3.78 10.13 4.94
C ILE A 100 -4.97 11.05 4.67
N ASN A 101 -4.89 11.91 3.65
CA ASN A 101 -5.82 13.03 3.50
C ASN A 101 -6.87 12.85 2.43
N VAL A 102 -6.68 11.92 1.48
CA VAL A 102 -7.43 11.94 0.23
C VAL A 102 -7.96 10.57 -0.17
N TYR A 103 -7.11 9.55 -0.35
CA TYR A 103 -7.58 8.29 -0.93
C TYR A 103 -8.51 7.54 0.01
N ASN A 104 -9.55 6.94 -0.57
CA ASN A 104 -10.41 6.00 0.14
C ASN A 104 -10.07 4.58 -0.29
N GLN A 105 -9.88 3.68 0.67
CA GLN A 105 -9.52 2.30 0.39
C GLN A 105 -10.78 1.46 0.14
N GLU A 106 -10.98 1.05 -1.11
CA GLU A 106 -12.16 0.27 -1.53
C GLU A 106 -12.15 -1.18 -1.00
N TYR A 107 -10.96 -1.77 -0.80
CA TYR A 107 -10.80 -3.13 -0.33
C TYR A 107 -9.60 -3.26 0.61
N GLU A 108 -9.73 -4.09 1.65
CA GLU A 108 -8.65 -4.40 2.59
C GLU A 108 -8.08 -5.78 2.30
N SER A 109 -6.84 -5.83 1.82
CA SER A 109 -6.16 -7.09 1.50
C SER A 109 -5.06 -7.47 2.51
N ALA A 110 -4.84 -6.66 3.55
CA ALA A 110 -3.83 -6.86 4.59
C ALA A 110 -2.42 -7.18 4.04
N GLY A 111 -2.01 -6.53 2.95
CA GLY A 111 -0.68 -6.73 2.36
C GLY A 111 -0.45 -8.06 1.65
N ALA A 112 -1.50 -8.85 1.34
CA ALA A 112 -1.39 -10.13 0.64
C ALA A 112 -0.68 -10.07 -0.73
N PHE A 113 -0.53 -8.88 -1.32
CA PHE A 113 0.22 -8.67 -2.57
C PHE A 113 1.76 -8.67 -2.38
N TRP A 114 2.27 -8.61 -1.15
CA TRP A 114 3.70 -8.51 -0.87
C TRP A 114 4.56 -9.65 -1.46
N PRO A 115 4.16 -10.94 -1.40
CA PRO A 115 4.90 -12.01 -2.06
C PRO A 115 5.10 -11.79 -3.56
N HIS A 116 4.12 -11.17 -4.24
CA HIS A 116 4.22 -10.82 -5.66
C HIS A 116 5.22 -9.69 -5.88
N VAL A 117 5.22 -8.66 -5.04
CA VAL A 117 6.19 -7.55 -5.10
C VAL A 117 7.62 -8.05 -4.86
N HIS A 118 7.81 -8.85 -3.80
CA HIS A 118 9.11 -9.45 -3.49
C HIS A 118 9.62 -10.32 -4.64
N GLY A 119 8.76 -11.15 -5.25
CA GLY A 119 9.14 -11.94 -6.42
C GLY A 119 9.62 -11.10 -7.60
N ARG A 120 8.96 -9.96 -7.88
CA ARG A 120 9.35 -9.02 -8.96
C ARG A 120 10.64 -8.27 -8.65
N ILE A 121 10.90 -7.95 -7.38
CA ILE A 121 12.17 -7.37 -6.91
C ILE A 121 13.32 -8.37 -7.12
N VAL A 122 13.15 -9.62 -6.70
CA VAL A 122 14.15 -10.68 -6.92
C VAL A 122 14.39 -10.91 -8.42
N ALA A 123 13.33 -10.95 -9.23
CA ALA A 123 13.46 -11.07 -10.68
C ALA A 123 14.25 -9.90 -11.28
N SER A 124 14.03 -8.68 -10.79
CA SER A 124 14.77 -7.49 -11.21
C SER A 124 16.26 -7.59 -10.84
N LEU A 125 16.57 -8.13 -9.66
CA LEU A 125 17.95 -8.39 -9.25
C LEU A 125 18.63 -9.45 -10.13
N LEU A 126 17.92 -10.54 -10.48
CA LEU A 126 18.42 -11.54 -11.41
C LEU A 126 18.70 -10.95 -12.79
N ILE A 127 17.78 -10.13 -13.32
CA ILE A 127 17.98 -9.42 -14.60
C ILE A 127 19.24 -8.54 -14.51
N ALA A 128 19.41 -7.77 -13.44
CA ALA A 128 20.58 -6.92 -13.24
C ALA A 128 21.90 -7.72 -13.21
N GLN A 129 21.93 -8.85 -12.49
CA GLN A 129 23.10 -9.73 -12.41
C GLN A 129 23.44 -10.37 -13.77
N LEU A 130 22.44 -10.86 -14.52
CA LEU A 130 22.64 -11.45 -15.85
C LEU A 130 23.12 -10.42 -16.87
N LEU A 131 22.56 -9.21 -16.84
CA LEU A 131 23.02 -8.10 -17.70
C LEU A 131 24.45 -7.67 -17.36
N LEU A 132 24.80 -7.62 -16.07
CA LEU A 132 26.16 -7.32 -15.62
C LEU A 132 27.15 -8.39 -16.09
N LEU A 133 26.78 -9.66 -15.99
CA LEU A 133 27.57 -10.78 -16.50
C LEU A 133 27.78 -10.64 -18.02
N GLY A 134 26.72 -10.36 -18.77
CA GLY A 134 26.80 -10.11 -20.21
C GLY A 134 27.74 -8.95 -20.56
N LEU A 135 27.63 -7.84 -19.83
CA LEU A 135 28.48 -6.66 -20.03
C LEU A 135 29.97 -6.97 -19.73
N LEU A 136 30.28 -7.63 -18.61
CA LEU A 136 31.65 -7.93 -18.23
C LEU A 136 32.31 -9.01 -19.08
N SER A 137 31.51 -9.94 -19.62
CA SER A 137 31.97 -10.93 -20.61
C SER A 137 32.59 -10.26 -21.84
N THR A 138 32.00 -9.15 -22.32
CA THR A 138 32.55 -8.40 -23.47
C THR A 138 33.88 -7.70 -23.18
N LYS A 139 34.17 -7.37 -21.92
CA LYS A 139 35.38 -6.65 -21.50
C LYS A 139 36.58 -7.56 -21.20
N LYS A 140 36.49 -8.87 -21.47
CA LYS A 140 37.54 -9.88 -21.19
C LYS A 140 38.03 -9.88 -19.72
N ALA A 141 37.18 -9.47 -18.78
CA ALA A 141 37.48 -9.47 -17.35
C ALA A 141 37.32 -10.87 -16.74
N ALA A 142 38.17 -11.82 -17.16
CA ALA A 142 38.06 -13.24 -16.83
C ALA A 142 38.13 -13.56 -15.32
N SER A 143 38.80 -12.72 -14.53
CA SER A 143 38.97 -12.92 -13.09
C SER A 143 37.67 -12.72 -12.29
N SER A 144 36.72 -11.93 -12.79
CA SER A 144 35.48 -11.60 -12.07
C SER A 144 34.30 -12.54 -12.40
N THR A 145 34.44 -13.35 -13.46
CA THR A 145 33.39 -14.23 -13.98
C THR A 145 32.89 -15.28 -12.97
N PRO A 146 33.75 -15.97 -12.20
CA PRO A 146 33.28 -16.99 -11.25
C PRO A 146 32.36 -16.41 -10.16
N LEU A 147 32.71 -15.23 -9.64
CA LEU A 147 31.91 -14.54 -8.62
C LEU A 147 30.52 -14.20 -9.17
N LEU A 148 30.46 -13.64 -10.38
CA LEU A 148 29.22 -13.21 -11.04
C LEU A 148 28.26 -14.36 -11.35
N ILE A 149 28.78 -15.58 -11.53
CA ILE A 149 27.95 -16.78 -11.73
C ILE A 149 27.36 -17.29 -10.40
N ILE A 150 28.08 -17.12 -9.29
CA ILE A 150 27.60 -17.54 -7.96
C ILE A 150 26.43 -16.65 -7.48
N LEU A 151 26.46 -15.35 -7.81
CA LEU A 151 25.43 -14.36 -7.44
C LEU A 151 23.98 -14.76 -7.82
N PRO A 152 23.64 -15.10 -9.08
CA PRO A 152 22.28 -15.51 -9.44
C PRO A 152 21.86 -16.83 -8.80
N ILE A 153 22.79 -17.77 -8.60
CA ILE A 153 22.52 -19.04 -7.89
C ILE A 153 22.11 -18.75 -6.44
N LEU A 154 22.88 -17.91 -5.74
CA LEU A 154 22.58 -17.50 -4.38
C LEU A 154 21.26 -16.72 -4.30
N THR A 155 20.98 -15.87 -5.28
CA THR A 155 19.73 -15.10 -5.34
C THR A 155 18.49 -16.00 -5.52
N ILE A 156 18.57 -17.01 -6.39
CA ILE A 156 17.51 -18.01 -6.56
C ILE A 156 17.34 -18.84 -5.29
N TRP A 157 18.44 -19.27 -4.68
CA TRP A 157 18.40 -20.03 -3.44
C TRP A 157 17.75 -19.23 -2.29
N PHE A 158 18.15 -17.97 -2.12
CA PHE A 158 17.53 -17.03 -1.18
C PHE A 158 16.03 -16.87 -1.44
N HIS A 159 15.62 -16.67 -2.69
CA HIS A 159 14.20 -16.55 -3.03
C HIS A 159 13.42 -17.81 -2.66
N ARG A 160 13.96 -19.00 -2.93
CA ARG A 160 13.32 -20.28 -2.54
C ARG A 160 13.22 -20.41 -1.02
N TYR A 161 14.26 -20.03 -0.28
CA TYR A 161 14.23 -20.01 1.17
C TYR A 161 13.13 -19.09 1.70
N CYS A 162 13.07 -17.84 1.24
CA CYS A 162 12.04 -16.89 1.64
C CYS A 162 10.64 -17.36 1.29
N LYS A 163 10.48 -17.96 0.11
CA LYS A 163 9.20 -18.50 -0.35
C LYS A 163 8.70 -19.59 0.61
N THR A 164 9.55 -20.58 0.92
CA THR A 164 9.16 -21.67 1.84
C THR A 164 8.92 -21.17 3.26
N ARG A 165 9.72 -20.21 3.74
CA ARG A 165 9.68 -19.76 5.15
C ARG A 165 8.59 -18.74 5.45
N PHE A 166 8.33 -17.80 4.54
CA PHE A 166 7.51 -16.61 4.80
C PHE A 166 6.22 -16.57 3.99
N GLU A 167 6.14 -17.17 2.79
CA GLU A 167 4.93 -17.08 1.96
C GLU A 167 3.71 -17.71 2.64
N SER A 168 3.92 -18.72 3.49
CA SER A 168 2.82 -19.34 4.24
C SER A 168 2.06 -18.34 5.12
N ALA A 169 2.74 -17.34 5.70
CA ALA A 169 2.10 -16.33 6.53
C ALA A 169 1.14 -15.42 5.74
N PHE A 170 1.37 -15.24 4.44
CA PHE A 170 0.51 -14.41 3.58
C PHE A 170 -0.64 -15.20 2.94
N ARG A 171 -0.53 -16.54 2.86
CA ARG A 171 -1.51 -17.38 2.16
C ARG A 171 -2.37 -18.23 3.09
N LYS A 172 -1.89 -18.51 4.31
CA LYS A 172 -2.57 -19.37 5.27
C LYS A 172 -2.71 -18.61 6.58
N TYR A 173 -3.94 -18.53 7.07
CA TYR A 173 -4.22 -17.95 8.35
C TYR A 173 -4.03 -19.01 9.46
N PRO A 174 -3.19 -18.76 10.48
CA PRO A 174 -2.93 -19.74 11.53
C PRO A 174 -4.15 -19.91 12.45
N LEU A 175 -4.46 -21.17 12.81
CA LEU A 175 -5.61 -21.49 13.67
C LEU A 175 -5.46 -20.97 15.10
N GLU A 176 -4.23 -20.83 15.57
CA GLU A 176 -3.93 -20.27 16.90
C GLU A 176 -4.40 -18.82 17.00
N GLU A 177 -4.05 -17.98 16.03
CA GLU A 177 -4.49 -16.58 15.97
C GLU A 177 -6.01 -16.46 15.69
N ALA A 178 -6.59 -17.42 14.97
CA ALA A 178 -8.04 -17.50 14.81
C ALA A 178 -8.74 -17.72 16.16
N MET A 179 -8.31 -18.75 16.91
CA MET A 179 -8.89 -19.07 18.21
C MET A 179 -8.69 -17.95 19.23
N GLU A 180 -7.51 -17.32 19.25
CA GLU A 180 -7.24 -16.19 20.13
C GLU A 180 -8.20 -15.01 19.86
N LYS A 181 -8.42 -14.66 18.59
CA LYS A 181 -9.36 -13.61 18.21
C LYS A 181 -10.80 -13.97 18.55
N ASP A 182 -11.21 -15.22 18.33
CA ASP A 182 -12.55 -15.70 18.70
C ASP A 182 -12.79 -15.60 20.22
N ILE A 183 -11.78 -15.90 21.05
CA ILE A 183 -11.85 -15.76 22.51
C ILE A 183 -11.97 -14.29 22.91
N MET A 184 -11.17 -13.41 22.29
CA MET A 184 -11.21 -11.97 22.55
C MET A 184 -12.57 -11.37 22.16
N GLU A 185 -13.11 -11.72 21.00
CA GLU A 185 -14.42 -11.25 20.52
C GLU A 185 -15.53 -11.70 21.47
N ARG A 186 -15.51 -12.97 21.90
CA ARG A 186 -16.49 -13.49 22.86
C ARG A 186 -16.41 -12.81 24.22
N ALA A 187 -15.23 -12.38 24.64
CA ALA A 187 -15.05 -11.64 25.88
C ALA A 187 -15.53 -10.18 25.78
N SER A 188 -15.34 -9.54 24.62
CA SER A 188 -15.79 -8.17 24.39
C SER A 188 -17.29 -8.06 24.14
N GLU A 189 -17.86 -8.98 23.35
CA GLU A 189 -19.26 -8.93 22.89
C GLU A 189 -19.97 -10.28 23.10
N PRO A 190 -20.29 -10.65 24.37
CA PRO A 190 -20.80 -11.98 24.69
C PRO A 190 -22.21 -12.29 24.14
N ASN A 191 -22.97 -11.26 23.74
CA ASN A 191 -24.37 -11.37 23.29
C ASN A 191 -24.54 -11.13 21.78
N LEU A 192 -23.45 -11.14 20.99
CA LEU A 192 -23.51 -10.91 19.55
C LEU A 192 -24.20 -12.08 18.81
N ASP A 193 -25.31 -11.81 18.12
CA ASP A 193 -25.94 -12.79 17.22
C ASP A 193 -25.26 -12.77 15.84
N LEU A 194 -24.24 -13.63 15.71
CA LEU A 194 -23.47 -13.75 14.48
C LEU A 194 -24.34 -14.19 13.27
N LYS A 195 -25.40 -14.96 13.51
CA LYS A 195 -26.25 -15.45 12.41
C LYS A 195 -27.07 -14.32 11.82
N ALA A 196 -27.64 -13.46 12.66
CA ALA A 196 -28.36 -12.27 12.20
C ALA A 196 -27.41 -11.29 11.50
N TYR A 197 -26.23 -11.03 12.07
CA TYR A 197 -25.23 -10.13 11.50
C TYR A 197 -24.76 -10.55 10.10
N LEU A 198 -24.58 -11.86 9.86
CA LEU A 198 -24.07 -12.39 8.59
C LEU A 198 -25.16 -12.74 7.57
N ALA A 199 -26.44 -12.72 7.94
CA ALA A 199 -27.53 -13.20 7.08
C ALA A 199 -27.56 -12.50 5.72
N ASP A 200 -27.35 -11.17 5.72
CA ASP A 200 -27.50 -10.32 4.54
C ASP A 200 -26.15 -9.84 3.97
N ALA A 201 -25.02 -10.20 4.59
CA ALA A 201 -23.71 -9.61 4.29
C ALA A 201 -23.22 -9.82 2.84
N TYR A 202 -23.60 -10.92 2.21
CA TYR A 202 -23.19 -11.29 0.83
C TYR A 202 -24.35 -11.31 -0.16
N LEU A 203 -25.46 -10.65 0.16
CA LEU A 203 -26.52 -10.44 -0.82
C LEU A 203 -26.03 -9.54 -1.96
N HIS A 204 -26.62 -9.71 -3.14
CA HIS A 204 -26.32 -8.83 -4.25
C HIS A 204 -26.73 -7.39 -3.87
N PRO A 205 -25.94 -6.35 -4.19
CA PRO A 205 -26.24 -4.96 -3.81
C PRO A 205 -27.66 -4.47 -4.14
N ILE A 206 -28.27 -5.02 -5.21
CA ILE A 206 -29.63 -4.69 -5.66
C ILE A 206 -30.73 -5.24 -4.71
N PHE A 207 -30.43 -6.30 -3.96
CA PHE A 207 -31.41 -6.99 -3.10
C PHE A 207 -31.40 -6.50 -1.65
N HIS A 208 -30.52 -5.57 -1.28
CA HIS A 208 -30.65 -4.89 0.01
C HIS A 208 -31.92 -4.02 0.01
N SER A 209 -32.74 -4.15 1.04
CA SER A 209 -33.92 -3.32 1.25
C SER A 209 -33.52 -1.84 1.29
N PHE A 210 -34.35 -0.97 0.74
CA PHE A 210 -34.10 0.49 0.78
C PHE A 210 -34.04 1.05 2.21
N ASP A 211 -34.63 0.34 3.19
CA ASP A 211 -34.64 0.71 4.60
C ASP A 211 -33.24 0.55 5.26
N ASP A 212 -32.40 -0.38 4.79
CA ASP A 212 -31.07 -0.63 5.36
C ASP A 212 -30.03 0.45 5.00
N VAL A 213 -30.29 1.21 3.93
CA VAL A 213 -29.41 2.29 3.46
C VAL A 213 -29.54 3.53 4.34
N GLU A 214 -30.75 3.82 4.85
CA GLU A 214 -30.99 4.92 5.77
C GLU A 214 -30.40 4.61 7.17
N GLU A 215 -30.53 3.37 7.65
CA GLU A 215 -29.98 2.95 8.95
C GLU A 215 -28.43 2.93 8.95
N LYS A 216 -27.78 2.49 7.87
CA LYS A 216 -26.29 2.59 7.73
C LYS A 216 -25.78 4.03 7.68
N VAL A 217 -26.58 4.96 7.15
CA VAL A 217 -26.25 6.39 7.15
C VAL A 217 -26.45 6.99 8.54
N GLU A 218 -27.53 6.65 9.25
CA GLU A 218 -27.73 7.08 10.65
C GLU A 218 -26.66 6.53 11.60
N ILE A 219 -26.31 5.24 11.51
CA ILE A 219 -25.26 4.64 12.37
C ILE A 219 -23.89 5.30 12.11
N ARG A 220 -23.58 5.69 10.86
CA ARG A 220 -22.35 6.46 10.56
C ARG A 220 -22.41 7.87 11.13
N VAL A 221 -23.55 8.55 11.02
CA VAL A 221 -23.74 9.91 11.52
C VAL A 221 -23.68 9.97 13.05
N ASP A 222 -24.24 8.99 13.76
CA ASP A 222 -24.29 8.98 15.22
C ASP A 222 -22.92 8.65 15.86
N LYS A 223 -22.10 7.83 15.17
CA LYS A 223 -20.71 7.57 15.58
C LYS A 223 -19.81 8.80 15.48
N ASP A 224 -20.06 9.69 14.52
CA ASP A 224 -19.29 10.94 14.33
C ASP A 224 -19.85 12.12 15.16
N GLN A 225 -21.13 12.11 15.56
CA GLN A 225 -21.74 13.17 16.37
C GLN A 225 -21.49 13.04 17.88
N ALA A 226 -21.02 11.90 18.38
CA ALA A 226 -20.75 11.70 19.81
C ALA A 226 -19.55 12.50 20.37
N HIS A 227 -18.83 13.29 19.56
CA HIS A 227 -17.65 14.05 20.01
C HIS A 227 -17.60 15.53 19.56
N VAL A 228 -18.62 16.35 19.83
CA VAL A 228 -18.47 17.83 19.80
C VAL A 228 -19.30 18.56 20.89
N PHE A 229 -18.63 18.98 21.98
CA PHE A 229 -18.79 20.22 22.80
C PHE A 229 -20.10 20.40 23.65
N SER A 230 -20.19 20.75 24.97
CA SER A 230 -19.41 21.55 25.98
C SER A 230 -20.28 21.80 27.27
N PRO A 231 -19.99 22.68 28.29
CA PRO A 231 -18.76 23.19 28.96
C PRO A 231 -18.74 23.12 30.53
N SER A 232 -17.56 23.45 31.11
CA SER A 232 -17.23 24.07 32.43
C SER A 232 -17.25 23.30 33.79
N ARG A 233 -16.03 22.90 34.21
CA ARG A 233 -15.22 23.32 35.40
C ARG A 233 -15.70 23.05 36.86
N SER A 234 -15.05 22.08 37.54
CA SER A 234 -14.21 22.31 38.75
C SER A 234 -13.65 21.01 39.38
N GLU A 235 -12.31 20.95 39.46
CA GLU A 235 -11.47 20.37 40.55
C GLU A 235 -11.21 18.86 40.75
N ILE A 236 -9.91 18.51 40.54
CA ILE A 236 -8.98 17.75 41.41
C ILE A 236 -9.22 16.22 41.59
N SER A 237 -8.43 15.40 40.87
CA SER A 237 -7.40 14.44 41.39
C SER A 237 -7.19 13.23 40.44
N SER A 238 -5.92 12.78 40.36
CA SER A 238 -5.37 11.45 39.97
C SER A 238 -6.24 10.50 39.12
N ASP A 239 -5.80 9.87 38.04
CA ASP A 239 -4.54 9.15 37.79
C ASP A 239 -4.50 8.79 36.29
N SER A 240 -3.32 8.68 35.68
CA SER A 240 -3.18 8.39 34.23
C SER A 240 -3.05 6.89 33.98
N PRO A 241 -3.77 6.25 33.04
CA PRO A 241 -3.45 4.90 32.61
C PRO A 241 -2.40 4.86 31.48
N HIS A 242 -1.55 3.85 31.62
CA HIS A 242 -0.28 3.64 30.97
C HIS A 242 -0.30 3.38 29.45
N HIS A 243 0.74 3.90 28.82
CA HIS A 243 1.27 3.50 27.51
C HIS A 243 1.71 2.02 27.58
N TYR A 244 1.07 1.11 26.85
CA TYR A 244 1.55 -0.27 26.76
C TYR A 244 2.66 -0.37 25.70
N VAL A 245 3.87 -0.64 26.18
CA VAL A 245 5.05 -1.01 25.40
C VAL A 245 5.10 -2.53 25.34
N TYR A 246 5.15 -3.10 24.14
CA TYR A 246 5.32 -4.55 23.95
C TYR A 246 6.74 -4.97 24.34
N HIS A 247 6.87 -5.81 25.37
CA HIS A 247 8.08 -6.57 25.65
C HIS A 247 7.89 -8.00 25.14
N TYR A 248 8.74 -8.42 24.20
CA TYR A 248 8.90 -9.83 23.85
C TYR A 248 9.87 -10.47 24.85
N GLU A 249 9.37 -11.39 25.68
CA GLU A 249 10.23 -12.35 26.38
C GLU A 249 10.32 -13.63 25.54
N PHE A 250 11.56 -13.93 25.11
CA PHE A 250 11.96 -15.24 24.59
C PHE A 250 12.40 -16.06 25.81
N GLU A 251 11.69 -17.15 26.12
CA GLU A 251 12.25 -18.22 26.94
C GLU A 251 12.86 -19.30 26.04
N ALA A 252 14.01 -19.79 26.50
CA ALA A 252 14.92 -20.71 25.83
C ALA A 252 14.55 -22.19 26.01
#